data_AF-A0AAU5RU87-F1
#
_entry.id   AF-A0AAU5RU87-F1
#
_cell.length_a   1.000
_cell.length_b   1.000
_cell.length_c   1.000
_cell.angle_alpha   90.00
_cell.angle_beta   90.00
_cell.angle_gamma   90.00
#
_symmetry.space_group_name_H-M   'P 1'
#
loop_
_entity.id
_entity.type
_entity.pdbx_description
1 polymer ?
#
loop_
_entity_poly.entity_id
_entity_poly.type
_entity_poly.pdbx_seq_one_letter_code
_entity_poly.pdbx_strand_id
1 'polypeptide(L)'
;MQGNETPRGDATAGSGVGDAATRLAQDTADLARREVRAIQDEALAGLRRFGTAGVLFAGAGVCGVLTLAAAHQTLLRATESVLPRTAAAAVLTCAYATGGAGLAYLARDRVRATAEATARALEKEHERLAPETPAP
;
A
#
# COMPACT_ATOMS: atom_id res chain seq x y z
N MET A 1 45.72 31.57 57.87
CA MET A 1 45.79 31.36 56.42
C MET A 1 44.61 30.49 56.01
N GLN A 2 43.57 31.10 55.43
CA GLN A 2 42.39 30.39 54.92
C GLN A 2 42.75 29.78 53.57
N GLY A 3 42.88 28.46 53.53
CA GLY A 3 43.01 27.69 52.30
C GLY A 3 41.68 27.74 51.55
N ASN A 4 41.72 28.36 50.39
CA ASN A 4 40.67 28.31 49.39
C ASN A 4 40.63 26.90 48.78
N GLU A 5 39.70 26.06 49.22
CA GLU A 5 39.43 24.74 48.63
C GLU A 5 37.96 24.61 48.25
N THR A 6 37.59 25.21 47.11
CA THR A 6 36.51 24.66 46.29
C THR A 6 37.15 23.83 45.17
N PRO A 7 36.85 22.53 45.07
CA PRO A 7 36.39 22.05 43.77
C PRO A 7 35.38 20.89 43.80
N ARG A 8 34.27 21.10 43.05
CA ARG A 8 33.70 20.15 42.06
C ARG A 8 32.93 18.92 42.59
N GLY A 9 31.76 19.14 43.22
CA GLY A 9 30.78 18.08 43.52
C GLY A 9 29.69 17.88 42.46
N ASP A 10 29.57 18.77 41.49
CA ASP A 10 28.29 18.95 40.77
C ASP A 10 28.33 18.38 39.33
N ALA A 11 29.53 18.06 38.84
CA ALA A 11 29.75 17.58 37.48
C ALA A 11 29.46 16.08 37.30
N THR A 12 29.50 15.28 38.37
CA THR A 12 29.32 13.82 38.34
C THR A 12 27.84 13.40 38.38
N ALA A 13 26.97 14.20 39.00
CA ALA A 13 25.52 13.95 39.01
C ALA A 13 24.87 14.18 37.64
N GLY A 14 25.31 15.22 36.92
CA GLY A 14 24.85 15.52 35.55
C GLY A 14 25.30 14.50 34.51
N SER A 15 26.49 13.90 34.68
CA SER A 15 26.98 12.85 33.77
C SER A 15 26.25 11.51 33.91
N GLY A 16 25.77 11.16 35.11
CA GLY A 16 25.07 9.88 35.35
C GLY A 16 23.65 9.85 34.76
N VAL A 17 22.90 10.95 34.86
CA VAL A 17 21.55 11.06 34.29
C VAL A 17 21.60 11.11 32.76
N GLY A 18 22.58 11.83 32.19
CA GLY A 18 22.81 11.85 30.74
C GLY A 18 23.21 10.48 30.17
N ASP A 19 24.01 9.70 30.90
CA ASP A 19 24.41 8.35 30.47
C ASP A 19 23.22 7.37 30.52
N ALA A 20 22.38 7.44 31.55
CA ALA A 20 21.17 6.61 31.66
C ALA A 20 20.15 6.91 30.54
N ALA A 21 19.91 8.20 30.25
CA ALA A 21 19.03 8.61 29.16
C ALA A 21 19.57 8.17 27.79
N THR A 22 20.90 8.22 27.60
CA THR A 22 21.56 7.77 26.38
C THR A 22 21.41 6.26 26.19
N ARG A 23 21.55 5.47 27.26
CA ARG A 23 21.33 4.01 27.20
C ARG A 23 19.88 3.64 26.90
N LEU A 24 18.92 4.33 27.50
CA LEU A 24 17.49 4.10 27.23
C LEU A 24 17.11 4.45 25.78
N ALA A 25 17.67 5.54 25.25
CA ALA A 25 17.52 5.91 23.85
C ALA A 25 18.16 4.89 22.90
N GLN A 26 19.29 4.29 23.29
CA GLN A 26 19.92 3.21 22.53
C GLN A 26 19.10 1.91 22.55
N ASP A 27 18.58 1.51 23.72
CA ASP A 27 17.75 0.31 23.85
C ASP A 27 16.44 0.42 23.08
N THR A 28 15.78 1.58 23.15
CA THR A 28 14.55 1.85 22.36
C THR A 28 14.84 1.90 20.87
N ALA A 29 15.96 2.48 20.45
CA ALA A 29 16.38 2.46 19.05
C ALA A 29 16.68 1.03 18.56
N ASP A 30 17.29 0.19 19.39
CA ASP A 30 17.58 -1.20 19.05
C ASP A 30 16.34 -2.10 19.06
N LEU A 31 15.34 -1.79 19.89
CA LEU A 31 14.04 -2.46 19.86
C LEU A 31 13.25 -2.06 18.61
N ALA A 32 13.17 -0.76 18.31
CA ALA A 32 12.51 -0.27 17.10
C ALA A 32 13.13 -0.88 15.83
N ARG A 33 14.45 -1.00 15.76
CA ARG A 33 15.13 -1.69 14.63
C ARG A 33 14.75 -3.16 14.53
N ARG A 34 14.53 -3.86 15.65
CA ARG A 34 14.11 -5.27 15.66
C ARG A 34 12.66 -5.42 15.20
N GLU A 35 11.76 -4.57 15.68
CA GLU A 35 10.37 -4.57 15.22
C GLU A 35 10.23 -4.20 13.75
N VAL A 36 10.99 -3.20 13.27
CA VAL A 36 11.03 -2.85 11.84
C VAL A 36 11.48 -4.05 11.01
N ARG A 37 12.50 -4.80 11.45
CA ARG A 37 12.93 -6.03 10.75
C ARG A 37 11.87 -7.13 10.78
N ALA A 38 11.21 -7.33 11.92
CA ALA A 38 10.15 -8.33 12.04
C ALA A 38 8.95 -8.02 11.14
N ILE A 39 8.50 -6.75 11.12
CA ILE A 39 7.44 -6.27 10.23
C ILE A 39 7.87 -6.43 8.77
N GLN A 40 9.14 -6.12 8.45
CA GLN A 40 9.65 -6.25 7.10
C GLN A 40 9.64 -7.69 6.61
N ASP A 41 10.04 -8.66 7.45
CA ASP A 41 10.01 -10.08 7.11
C ASP A 41 8.59 -10.59 6.90
N GLU A 42 7.64 -10.19 7.75
CA GLU A 42 6.24 -10.57 7.62
C GLU A 42 5.58 -9.91 6.39
N ALA A 43 5.92 -8.65 6.11
CA ALA A 43 5.53 -7.96 4.89
C ALA A 43 6.11 -8.64 3.63
N LEU A 44 7.38 -9.07 3.66
CA LEU A 44 8.00 -9.80 2.55
C LEU A 44 7.39 -11.19 2.36
N ALA A 45 7.06 -11.90 3.45
CA ALA A 45 6.40 -13.20 3.40
C ALA A 45 4.99 -13.08 2.81
N GLY A 46 4.24 -12.06 3.24
CA GLY A 46 2.96 -11.68 2.63
C GLY A 46 3.11 -11.37 1.16
N LEU A 47 4.07 -10.51 0.80
CA LEU A 47 4.32 -10.08 -0.57
C LEU A 47 4.69 -11.24 -1.50
N ARG A 48 5.53 -12.18 -1.04
CA ARG A 48 5.88 -13.39 -1.80
C ARG A 48 4.67 -14.28 -2.07
N ARG A 49 3.77 -14.42 -1.09
CA ARG A 49 2.53 -15.19 -1.24
C ARG A 49 1.57 -14.53 -2.23
N PHE A 50 1.49 -13.19 -2.24
CA PHE A 50 0.75 -12.44 -3.26
C PHE A 50 1.46 -12.43 -4.62
N GLY A 51 2.79 -12.59 -4.66
CA GLY A 51 3.59 -12.60 -5.87
C GLY A 51 3.16 -13.68 -6.87
N THR A 52 2.87 -14.89 -6.41
CA THR A 52 2.40 -15.99 -7.28
C THR A 52 1.06 -15.67 -7.93
N ALA A 53 0.12 -15.10 -7.16
CA ALA A 53 -1.15 -14.65 -7.69
C ALA A 53 -0.95 -13.51 -8.70
N GLY A 54 -0.05 -12.57 -8.40
CA GLY A 54 0.29 -11.46 -9.30
C GLY A 54 0.84 -11.92 -10.66
N VAL A 55 1.73 -12.92 -10.68
CA VAL A 55 2.27 -13.47 -11.94
C VAL A 55 1.19 -14.15 -12.77
N LEU A 56 0.33 -14.97 -12.15
CA LEU A 56 -0.78 -15.62 -12.85
C LEU A 56 -1.77 -14.59 -13.40
N PHE A 57 -2.06 -13.54 -12.63
CA PHE A 57 -2.96 -12.48 -13.05
C PHE A 57 -2.36 -11.64 -14.19
N ALA A 58 -1.06 -11.37 -14.15
CA ALA A 58 -0.35 -10.72 -15.25
C ALA A 58 -0.39 -11.56 -16.52
N GLY A 59 -0.14 -12.88 -16.41
CA GLY A 59 -0.25 -13.81 -17.54
C GLY A 59 -1.66 -13.87 -18.13
N ALA A 60 -2.68 -13.98 -17.27
CA ALA A 60 -4.08 -13.94 -17.69
C ALA A 60 -4.45 -12.61 -18.36
N GLY A 61 -3.93 -11.48 -17.85
CA GLY A 61 -4.08 -10.16 -18.44
C GLY A 61 -3.53 -10.08 -19.86
N VAL A 62 -2.29 -10.55 -20.09
CA VAL A 62 -1.68 -10.59 -21.43
C VAL A 62 -2.48 -11.48 -22.38
N CYS A 63 -2.87 -12.69 -21.94
CA CYS A 63 -3.72 -13.58 -22.72
C CYS A 63 -5.08 -12.95 -23.08
N GLY A 64 -5.68 -12.21 -22.15
CA GLY A 64 -6.91 -11.46 -22.37
C GLY A 64 -6.75 -10.40 -23.46
N VAL A 65 -5.67 -9.60 -23.40
CA VAL A 65 -5.37 -8.58 -24.41
C VAL A 65 -5.15 -9.20 -25.79
N LEU A 66 -4.41 -10.31 -25.87
CA LEU A 66 -4.17 -11.02 -27.13
C LEU A 66 -5.46 -11.56 -27.73
N THR A 67 -6.32 -12.15 -26.91
CA THR A 67 -7.66 -12.62 -27.33
C THR A 67 -8.49 -11.46 -27.87
N LEU A 68 -8.46 -10.31 -27.20
CA LEU A 68 -9.19 -9.12 -27.63
C LEU A 68 -8.68 -8.60 -28.98
N ALA A 69 -7.35 -8.61 -29.20
CA ALA A 69 -6.75 -8.23 -30.47
C ALA A 69 -7.11 -9.20 -31.61
N ALA A 70 -7.09 -10.52 -31.35
CA ALA A 70 -7.51 -11.52 -32.32
C ALA A 70 -9.01 -11.40 -32.66
N ALA A 71 -9.86 -11.16 -31.67
CA ALA A 71 -11.28 -10.91 -31.87
C ALA A 71 -11.52 -9.62 -32.67
N HIS A 72 -10.78 -8.54 -32.37
CA HIS A 72 -10.81 -7.29 -33.11
C HIS A 72 -10.46 -7.49 -34.59
N GLN A 73 -9.40 -8.24 -34.88
CA GLN A 73 -8.98 -8.57 -36.26
C GLN A 73 -10.01 -9.41 -36.99
N THR A 74 -10.59 -10.41 -36.32
CA THR A 74 -11.63 -11.28 -36.88
C THR A 74 -12.89 -10.47 -37.20
N LEU A 75 -13.28 -9.58 -36.29
CA LEU A 75 -14.43 -8.71 -36.45
C LEU A 75 -14.22 -7.69 -37.57
N LEU A 76 -13.01 -7.12 -37.69
CA LEU A 76 -12.62 -6.26 -38.82
C LEU A 76 -12.75 -6.99 -40.16
N ARG A 77 -12.22 -8.21 -40.26
CA ARG A 77 -12.33 -9.03 -41.48
C ARG A 77 -13.76 -9.41 -41.83
N ALA A 78 -14.57 -9.75 -40.82
CA ALA A 78 -15.99 -10.02 -41.03
C ALA A 78 -16.74 -8.76 -41.49
N THR A 79 -16.41 -7.59 -40.93
CA THR A 79 -17.09 -6.32 -41.24
C THR A 79 -16.63 -5.74 -42.58
N GLU A 80 -15.37 -5.91 -42.98
CA GLU A 80 -14.87 -5.57 -44.32
C GLU A 80 -15.61 -6.33 -45.43
N SER A 81 -16.21 -7.50 -45.13
CA SER A 81 -17.07 -8.20 -46.09
C SER A 81 -18.40 -7.49 -46.37
N VAL A 82 -18.81 -6.53 -45.52
CA VAL A 82 -20.13 -5.88 -45.56
C VAL A 82 -20.07 -4.34 -45.65
N LEU A 83 -19.00 -3.69 -45.18
CA LEU A 83 -18.91 -2.22 -45.06
C LEU A 83 -17.52 -1.66 -45.46
N PRO A 84 -17.42 -0.36 -45.88
CA PRO A 84 -16.14 0.30 -46.12
C PRO A 84 -15.31 0.41 -44.83
N ARG A 85 -14.01 0.12 -44.96
CA ARG A 85 -13.04 -0.06 -43.88
C ARG A 85 -13.01 1.04 -42.81
N THR A 86 -13.27 2.30 -43.20
CA THR A 86 -13.30 3.46 -42.30
C THR A 86 -14.50 3.48 -41.36
N ALA A 87 -15.69 3.10 -41.83
CA ALA A 87 -16.90 3.06 -41.01
C ALA A 87 -16.86 1.91 -39.99
N ALA A 88 -16.32 0.76 -40.39
CA ALA A 88 -16.11 -0.39 -39.51
C ALA A 88 -15.19 -0.06 -38.33
N ALA A 89 -14.07 0.62 -38.59
CA ALA A 89 -13.13 1.04 -37.55
C ALA A 89 -13.78 2.03 -36.55
N ALA A 90 -14.56 3.00 -37.03
CA ALA A 90 -15.23 3.97 -36.17
C ALA A 90 -16.25 3.31 -35.22
N VAL A 91 -17.07 2.38 -35.73
CA VAL A 91 -18.06 1.66 -34.92
C VAL A 91 -17.39 0.79 -33.86
N LEU A 92 -16.34 0.04 -34.23
CA LEU A 92 -15.58 -0.75 -33.26
C LEU A 92 -14.99 0.14 -32.17
N THR A 93 -14.36 1.26 -32.56
CA THR A 93 -13.73 2.18 -31.60
C THR A 93 -14.76 2.74 -30.62
N CYS A 94 -15.94 3.14 -31.10
CA CYS A 94 -17.03 3.57 -30.22
C CYS A 94 -17.50 2.45 -29.29
N ALA A 95 -17.65 1.21 -29.78
CA ALA A 95 -18.06 0.07 -28.95
C ALA A 95 -17.02 -0.28 -27.88
N TYR A 96 -15.73 -0.25 -28.23
CA TYR A 96 -14.65 -0.44 -27.26
C TYR A 96 -14.58 0.71 -26.26
N ALA A 97 -14.80 1.95 -26.69
CA ALA A 97 -14.81 3.11 -25.80
C ALA A 97 -15.96 3.05 -24.79
N THR A 98 -17.18 2.70 -25.21
CA THR A 98 -18.32 2.53 -24.29
C THR A 98 -18.14 1.32 -23.37
N GLY A 99 -17.70 0.19 -23.91
CA GLY A 99 -17.40 -1.00 -23.09
C GLY A 99 -16.31 -0.71 -22.05
N GLY A 100 -15.23 -0.06 -22.47
CA GLY A 100 -14.13 0.35 -21.59
C GLY A 100 -14.56 1.36 -20.54
N ALA A 101 -15.34 2.38 -20.92
CA ALA A 101 -15.86 3.37 -19.98
C ALA A 101 -16.81 2.74 -18.94
N GLY A 102 -17.68 1.81 -19.35
CA GLY A 102 -18.57 1.09 -18.45
C GLY A 102 -17.82 0.22 -17.44
N LEU A 103 -16.83 -0.55 -17.90
CA LEU A 103 -15.97 -1.34 -17.02
C LEU A 103 -15.14 -0.47 -16.08
N ALA A 104 -14.59 0.64 -16.56
CA ALA A 104 -13.84 1.59 -15.74
C ALA A 104 -14.71 2.21 -14.64
N TYR A 105 -15.97 2.52 -14.95
CA TYR A 105 -16.92 3.05 -13.98
C TYR A 105 -17.24 2.01 -12.89
N LEU A 106 -17.55 0.77 -13.27
CA LEU A 106 -17.81 -0.33 -12.33
C LEU A 106 -16.58 -0.64 -11.46
N ALA A 107 -15.39 -0.66 -12.06
CA ALA A 107 -14.14 -0.88 -11.33
C ALA A 107 -13.88 0.23 -10.31
N ARG A 108 -14.10 1.49 -10.69
CA ARG A 108 -13.95 2.64 -9.78
C ARG A 108 -14.87 2.53 -8.58
N ASP A 109 -16.11 2.12 -8.79
CA ASP A 109 -17.11 1.98 -7.73
C ASP A 109 -16.73 0.85 -6.75
N ARG A 110 -16.28 -0.29 -7.28
CA ARG A 110 -15.78 -1.40 -6.47
C ARG A 110 -14.54 -1.03 -5.66
N VAL A 111 -13.58 -0.32 -6.24
CA VAL A 111 -12.38 0.13 -5.52
C VAL A 111 -12.75 1.07 -4.37
N ARG A 112 -13.67 2.02 -4.60
CA ARG A 112 -14.17 2.92 -3.54
C ARG A 112 -14.86 2.17 -2.42
N ALA A 113 -15.77 1.26 -2.74
CA ALA A 113 -16.47 0.46 -1.74
C ALA A 113 -15.51 -0.36 -0.88
N THR A 114 -14.46 -0.91 -1.50
CA THR A 114 -13.45 -1.69 -0.78
C THR A 114 -12.62 -0.79 0.15
N ALA A 115 -12.19 0.38 -0.32
CA ALA A 115 -11.44 1.34 0.48
C ALA A 115 -12.24 1.85 1.70
N GLU A 116 -13.53 2.15 1.50
CA GLU A 116 -14.43 2.55 2.60
C GLU A 116 -14.62 1.42 3.62
N ALA A 117 -14.74 0.17 3.17
CA ALA A 117 -14.85 -0.98 4.07
C ALA A 117 -13.58 -1.17 4.91
N THR A 118 -12.39 -1.01 4.31
CA THR A 118 -11.11 -1.07 5.04
C THR A 118 -10.97 0.07 6.04
N ALA A 119 -11.34 1.30 5.67
CA ALA A 119 -11.32 2.44 6.57
C ALA A 119 -12.21 2.23 7.80
N ARG A 120 -13.43 1.72 7.61
CA ARG A 120 -14.34 1.39 8.73
C ARG A 120 -13.82 0.25 9.62
N ALA A 121 -13.07 -0.69 9.07
CA ALA A 121 -12.46 -1.75 9.85
C ALA A 121 -11.38 -1.20 10.80
N LEU A 122 -10.54 -0.29 10.29
CA LEU A 122 -9.51 0.39 11.08
C LEU A 122 -10.11 1.29 12.16
N GLU A 123 -11.16 2.05 11.85
CA GLU A 123 -11.87 2.90 12.82
C GLU A 123 -12.39 2.08 14.01
N LYS A 124 -12.99 0.91 13.75
CA LYS A 124 -13.50 0.00 14.79
C LYS A 124 -12.41 -0.58 15.67
N GLU A 125 -11.23 -0.85 15.11
CA GLU A 125 -10.08 -1.29 15.90
C GLU A 125 -9.53 -0.15 16.76
N HIS A 126 -9.49 1.08 16.23
CA HIS A 126 -9.09 2.25 16.99
C HIS A 126 -10.03 2.53 18.16
N GLU A 127 -11.34 2.45 17.95
CA GLU A 127 -12.36 2.64 18.99
C GLU A 127 -12.31 1.54 20.08
N ARG A 128 -11.93 0.30 19.72
CA ARG A 128 -11.69 -0.77 20.69
C ARG A 128 -10.43 -0.58 21.53
N LEU A 129 -9.43 0.13 21.00
CA LEU A 129 -8.13 0.35 21.64
C LEU A 129 -8.05 1.71 22.34
N ALA A 130 -9.00 2.61 22.09
CA ALA A 130 -9.14 3.84 22.84
C ALA A 130 -9.40 3.49 24.31
N PRO A 131 -8.47 3.80 25.24
CA PRO A 131 -8.68 3.49 26.64
C PRO A 131 -9.92 4.26 27.12
N GLU A 132 -10.83 3.58 27.80
CA GLU A 132 -11.79 4.26 28.68
C GLU A 132 -10.96 5.17 29.57
N THR A 133 -10.96 6.46 29.25
CA THR A 133 -10.36 7.48 30.09
C THR A 133 -11.47 7.79 31.08
N PRO A 134 -11.42 7.26 32.32
CA PRO A 134 -12.47 7.56 33.28
C PRO A 134 -12.51 9.08 33.46
N ALA A 135 -13.69 9.66 33.20
CA ALA A 135 -13.95 11.07 33.40
C ALA A 135 -13.68 11.44 34.87
N PRO A 136 -13.13 12.64 35.15
CA PRO A 136 -12.72 13.06 36.48
C PRO A 136 -13.88 13.17 37.48
#